data_AF-A0A9E6JNP8-F1
#
_entry.id   AF-A0A9E6JNP8-F1
#
_cell.length_a   1.000
_cell.length_b   1.000
_cell.length_c   1.000
_cell.angle_alpha   90.00
_cell.angle_beta   90.00
_cell.angle_gamma   90.00
#
_symmetry.space_group_name_H-M   'P 1'
#
loop_
_entity.id
_entity.type
_entity.pdbx_description
1 polymer ?
#
loop_
_entity_poly.entity_id
_entity_poly.type
_entity_poly.pdbx_seq_one_letter_code
_entity_poly.pdbx_strand_id
1 'polypeptide(L)'
;MPAPKSLTRLIELLHQALRAQLHHAPDHPLALKSQADLEDYLPALLAEFGTIRLVTSGVGFSCQDEPVTGAPNAAMALAREMDAREIGGIELVPGLDPEEIRTLLFILQMRPQRVSEMGGAATLLPDDGLLRVLPKVELPPPRVATPLRDSDVELDWEQMFAGPERSVPQAIPDTFDPIPWVSASPAGDPAPLPPTVPLAFPEPAPLTPEELARGQVPHEVEELVELPDEAAPVPPPRP
;
A
#
# COMPACT_ATOMS: atom_id res chain seq x y z
N MET A 1 -3.75 23.61 -11.85
CA MET A 1 -4.01 23.94 -10.43
C MET A 1 -3.39 22.83 -9.58
N PRO A 2 -2.79 23.13 -8.41
CA PRO A 2 -2.30 22.09 -7.52
C PRO A 2 -3.48 21.29 -6.96
N ALA A 3 -3.35 19.97 -6.85
CA ALA A 3 -4.39 19.15 -6.23
C ALA A 3 -4.69 19.62 -4.80
N PRO A 4 -5.94 19.48 -4.33
CA PRO A 4 -6.31 19.83 -2.98
C PRO A 4 -5.41 19.09 -1.99
N LYS A 5 -4.94 19.81 -0.96
CA LYS A 5 -4.05 19.29 0.09
C LYS A 5 -4.59 17.99 0.69
N SER A 6 -5.90 17.84 0.72
CA SER A 6 -6.60 16.67 1.24
C SER A 6 -6.32 15.39 0.44
N LEU A 7 -6.33 15.45 -0.90
CA LEU A 7 -6.00 14.30 -1.75
C LEU A 7 -4.51 13.91 -1.67
N THR A 8 -3.64 14.91 -1.52
CA THR A 8 -2.21 14.65 -1.29
C THR A 8 -2.01 13.85 -0.01
N ARG A 9 -2.71 14.23 1.07
CA ARG A 9 -2.63 13.54 2.35
C ARG A 9 -3.14 12.10 2.27
N LEU A 10 -4.20 11.83 1.50
CA LEU A 10 -4.67 10.47 1.27
C LEU A 10 -3.58 9.58 0.66
N ILE A 11 -2.89 10.06 -0.39
CA ILE A 11 -1.82 9.29 -1.06
C ILE A 11 -0.67 9.02 -0.09
N GLU A 12 -0.29 10.02 0.72
CA GLU A 12 0.74 9.84 1.74
C GLU A 12 0.36 8.77 2.77
N LEU A 13 -0.88 8.80 3.26
CA LEU A 13 -1.38 7.84 4.25
C LEU A 13 -1.47 6.43 3.68
N LEU A 14 -1.97 6.27 2.44
CA LEU A 14 -1.98 4.97 1.75
C LEU A 14 -0.57 4.42 1.59
N HIS A 15 0.37 5.25 1.13
CA HIS A 15 1.76 4.85 0.98
C HIS A 15 2.41 4.53 2.33
N GLN A 16 2.15 5.32 3.37
CA GLN A 16 2.67 5.09 4.72
C GLN A 16 2.13 3.78 5.31
N ALA A 17 0.83 3.51 5.18
CA ALA A 17 0.20 2.27 5.64
C ALA A 17 0.78 1.05 4.91
N LEU A 18 0.89 1.12 3.58
CA LEU A 18 1.51 0.05 2.79
C LEU A 18 2.96 -0.20 3.21
N ARG A 19 3.76 0.86 3.36
CA ARG A 19 5.16 0.73 3.81
C ARG A 19 5.26 0.13 5.19
N ALA A 20 4.41 0.53 6.13
CA ALA A 20 4.42 0.02 7.48
C ALA A 20 4.08 -1.48 7.51
N GLN A 21 3.07 -1.91 6.75
CA GLN A 21 2.68 -3.32 6.67
C GLN A 21 3.72 -4.18 5.94
N LEU A 22 4.49 -3.62 4.99
CA LEU A 22 5.58 -4.33 4.32
C LEU A 22 6.84 -4.54 5.19
N HIS A 23 7.11 -3.66 6.17
CA HIS A 23 8.37 -3.67 6.94
C HIS A 23 8.21 -4.12 8.39
N HIS A 24 6.97 -4.20 8.89
CA HIS A 24 6.68 -4.56 10.26
C HIS A 24 5.67 -5.70 10.32
N ALA A 25 5.65 -6.40 11.47
CA ALA A 25 4.62 -7.40 11.74
C ALA A 25 3.23 -6.73 11.87
N PRO A 26 2.13 -7.46 11.63
CA PRO A 26 0.77 -6.91 11.69
C PRO A 26 0.37 -6.29 13.03
N ASP A 27 0.92 -6.81 14.13
CA ASP A 27 0.71 -6.36 15.52
C ASP A 27 1.63 -5.19 15.92
N HIS A 28 2.54 -4.78 15.03
CA HIS A 28 3.49 -3.73 15.34
C HIS A 28 2.77 -2.37 15.49
N PRO A 29 3.11 -1.55 16.51
CA PRO A 29 2.42 -0.28 16.78
C PRO A 29 2.39 0.69 15.59
N LEU A 30 3.45 0.70 14.78
CA LEU A 30 3.51 1.57 13.60
C LEU A 30 2.55 1.13 12.49
N ALA A 31 2.38 -0.18 12.28
CA ALA A 31 1.45 -0.71 11.28
C ALA A 31 0.02 -0.37 11.68
N LEU A 32 -0.35 -0.70 12.93
CA LEU A 32 -1.65 -0.38 13.52
C LEU A 32 -1.96 1.12 13.45
N LYS A 33 -1.00 1.97 13.85
CA LYS A 33 -1.18 3.42 13.82
C LYS A 33 -1.37 3.94 12.39
N SER A 34 -0.52 3.54 11.45
CA SER A 34 -0.61 4.03 10.07
C SER A 34 -1.91 3.65 9.38
N GLN A 35 -2.44 2.48 9.74
CA GLN A 35 -3.72 2.00 9.26
C GLN A 35 -4.88 2.79 9.90
N ALA A 36 -4.85 2.98 11.23
CA ALA A 36 -5.83 3.80 11.92
C ALA A 36 -5.85 5.26 11.39
N ASP A 37 -4.67 5.86 11.17
CA ASP A 37 -4.55 7.22 10.61
C ASP A 37 -5.22 7.32 9.22
N LEU A 38 -5.17 6.25 8.41
CA LEU A 38 -5.85 6.18 7.11
C LEU A 38 -7.36 5.98 7.26
N GLU A 39 -7.78 5.05 8.12
CA GLU A 39 -9.17 4.73 8.41
C GLU A 39 -9.92 5.93 9.01
N ASP A 40 -9.26 6.73 9.85
CA ASP A 40 -9.83 7.96 10.43
C ASP A 40 -9.92 9.10 9.41
N TYR A 41 -8.96 9.19 8.49
CA TYR A 41 -8.88 10.29 7.52
C TYR A 41 -9.88 10.15 6.38
N LEU A 42 -10.09 8.91 5.92
CA LEU A 42 -10.82 8.64 4.69
C LEU A 42 -12.31 9.04 4.74
N PRO A 43 -13.07 8.81 5.82
CA PRO A 43 -14.48 9.21 5.92
C PRO A 43 -14.67 10.73 5.79
N ALA A 44 -13.80 11.52 6.43
CA ALA A 44 -13.86 12.98 6.36
C ALA A 44 -13.61 13.47 4.94
N LEU A 45 -12.66 12.85 4.24
CA LEU A 45 -12.35 13.17 2.84
C LEU A 45 -13.49 12.78 1.90
N LEU A 46 -14.08 11.59 2.07
CA LEU A 46 -15.23 11.14 1.28
C LEU A 46 -16.49 11.99 1.54
N ALA A 47 -16.66 12.54 2.74
CA ALA A 47 -17.73 13.49 3.02
C ALA A 47 -17.54 14.83 2.27
N GLU A 48 -16.29 15.26 2.05
CA GLU A 48 -15.97 16.49 1.31
C GLU A 48 -16.10 16.31 -0.21
N PHE A 49 -15.57 15.21 -0.75
CA PHE A 49 -15.46 14.98 -2.20
C PHE A 49 -16.55 14.08 -2.78
N GLY A 50 -17.32 13.39 -1.94
CA GLY A 50 -18.21 12.32 -2.37
C GLY A 50 -17.40 11.10 -2.82
N THR A 51 -17.52 10.73 -4.10
CA THR A 51 -16.74 9.62 -4.69
C THR A 51 -15.37 10.09 -5.15
N ILE A 52 -14.33 9.40 -4.72
CA ILE A 52 -12.94 9.67 -5.09
C ILE A 52 -12.47 8.61 -6.07
N ARG A 53 -12.09 9.04 -7.28
CA ARG A 53 -11.57 8.16 -8.32
C ARG A 53 -10.11 8.49 -8.58
N LEU A 54 -9.20 7.65 -8.07
CA LEU A 54 -7.75 7.76 -8.28
C LEU A 54 -7.31 6.86 -9.42
N VAL A 55 -6.81 7.43 -10.50
CA VAL A 55 -6.32 6.70 -11.68
C VAL A 55 -4.80 6.85 -11.75
N THR A 56 -4.09 5.73 -11.91
CA THR A 56 -2.64 5.74 -12.10
C THR A 56 -2.31 6.33 -13.46
N SER A 57 -1.36 7.26 -13.50
CA SER A 57 -0.88 7.93 -14.70
C SER A 57 0.64 7.92 -14.70
N GLY A 58 1.24 6.91 -15.33
CA GLY A 58 2.68 6.73 -15.51
C GLY A 58 3.50 6.74 -14.21
N VAL A 59 3.78 7.93 -13.68
CA VAL A 59 4.59 8.18 -12.48
C VAL A 59 3.80 8.74 -11.29
N GLY A 60 2.46 8.81 -11.35
CA GLY A 60 1.66 9.33 -10.26
C GLY A 60 0.17 9.03 -10.39
N PHE A 61 -0.64 9.90 -9.80
CA PHE A 61 -2.09 9.76 -9.78
C PHE A 61 -2.78 10.98 -10.38
N SER A 62 -3.94 10.71 -10.97
CA SER A 62 -4.95 11.71 -11.28
C SER A 62 -6.21 11.41 -10.48
N CYS A 63 -6.87 12.45 -9.97
CA CYS A 63 -8.16 12.35 -9.32
C CYS A 63 -9.17 13.15 -10.15
N GLN A 64 -10.24 12.52 -10.63
CA GLN A 64 -11.26 13.19 -11.46
C GLN A 64 -10.62 13.99 -12.62
N ASP A 65 -9.68 13.37 -13.33
CA ASP A 65 -8.89 13.94 -14.44
C ASP A 65 -7.91 15.07 -14.06
N GLU A 66 -7.76 15.41 -12.78
CA GLU A 66 -6.77 16.37 -12.30
C GLU A 66 -5.53 15.68 -11.69
N PRO A 67 -4.30 16.08 -12.06
CA PRO A 67 -3.09 15.46 -11.53
C PRO A 67 -2.87 15.80 -10.05
N VAL A 68 -2.48 14.80 -9.26
CA VAL A 68 -2.11 14.99 -7.85
C VAL A 68 -0.61 15.27 -7.71
N THR A 69 -0.25 16.51 -7.37
CA THR A 69 1.14 16.99 -7.42
C THR A 69 1.83 17.13 -6.06
N GLY A 70 1.11 17.01 -4.94
CA GLY A 70 1.64 17.39 -3.62
C GLY A 70 2.62 16.39 -2.98
N ALA A 71 2.61 15.12 -3.40
CA ALA A 71 3.44 14.07 -2.81
C ALA A 71 4.05 13.15 -3.89
N PRO A 72 4.97 13.65 -4.73
CA PRO A 72 5.44 12.94 -5.92
C PRO A 72 6.12 11.59 -5.61
N ASN A 73 6.88 11.51 -4.52
CA ASN A 73 7.56 10.26 -4.14
C ASN A 73 6.58 9.18 -3.68
N ALA A 74 5.61 9.56 -2.82
CA ALA A 74 4.58 8.64 -2.34
C ALA A 74 3.65 8.21 -3.48
N ALA A 75 3.24 9.15 -4.33
CA ALA A 75 2.43 8.89 -5.51
C ALA A 75 3.14 7.94 -6.47
N MET A 76 4.41 8.17 -6.79
CA MET A 76 5.16 7.32 -7.70
C MET A 76 5.38 5.91 -7.13
N ALA A 77 5.69 5.79 -5.83
CA ALA A 77 5.86 4.49 -5.19
C ALA A 77 4.57 3.69 -5.17
N LEU A 78 3.46 4.30 -4.74
CA LEU A 78 2.15 3.64 -4.72
C LEU A 78 1.65 3.30 -6.12
N ALA A 79 1.84 4.18 -7.10
CA ALA A 79 1.48 3.91 -8.49
C ALA A 79 2.24 2.72 -9.07
N ARG A 80 3.54 2.56 -8.73
CA ARG A 80 4.32 1.38 -9.13
C ARG A 80 3.80 0.09 -8.51
N GLU A 81 3.43 0.11 -7.25
CA GLU A 81 2.86 -1.08 -6.58
C GLU A 81 1.50 -1.47 -7.17
N MET A 82 0.67 -0.49 -7.51
CA MET A 82 -0.60 -0.72 -8.21
C MET A 82 -0.36 -1.26 -9.63
N ASP A 83 0.55 -0.63 -10.39
CA ASP A 83 0.88 -1.04 -11.76
C ASP A 83 1.43 -2.46 -11.84
N ALA A 84 2.28 -2.85 -10.88
CA ALA A 84 2.84 -4.20 -10.77
C ALA A 84 1.75 -5.28 -10.60
N ARG A 85 0.56 -4.91 -10.13
CA ARG A 85 -0.59 -5.81 -9.91
C ARG A 85 -1.72 -5.56 -10.91
N GLU A 86 -1.41 -4.86 -12.00
CA GLU A 86 -2.35 -4.52 -13.09
C GLU A 86 -3.54 -3.67 -12.62
N ILE A 87 -3.35 -2.90 -11.54
CA ILE A 87 -4.34 -1.99 -10.97
C ILE A 87 -4.17 -0.62 -11.64
N GLY A 88 -5.11 -0.25 -12.51
CA GLY A 88 -5.11 1.05 -13.20
C GLY A 88 -5.61 2.22 -12.33
N GLY A 89 -6.19 1.91 -11.18
CA GLY A 89 -6.74 2.90 -10.27
C GLY A 89 -7.65 2.29 -9.22
N ILE A 90 -8.15 3.12 -8.32
CA ILE A 90 -9.16 2.78 -7.33
C ILE A 90 -10.26 3.83 -7.32
N GLU A 91 -11.48 3.38 -7.07
CA GLU A 91 -12.64 4.21 -6.81
C GLU A 91 -13.11 3.95 -5.38
N LEU A 92 -13.28 5.01 -4.60
CA LEU A 92 -13.66 5.00 -3.20
C LEU A 92 -14.99 5.74 -3.05
N VAL A 93 -16.01 5.05 -2.52
CA VAL A 93 -17.37 5.56 -2.37
C VAL A 93 -17.66 5.85 -0.88
N PRO A 94 -18.45 6.90 -0.54
CA PRO A 94 -18.85 7.17 0.83
C PRO A 94 -19.53 5.96 1.50
N GLY A 95 -19.21 5.74 2.78
CA GLY A 95 -19.70 4.59 3.55
C GLY A 95 -18.79 3.36 3.50
N LEU A 96 -17.59 3.49 2.91
CA LEU A 96 -16.62 2.43 2.78
C LEU A 96 -16.33 1.70 4.11
N ASP A 97 -16.34 0.37 4.06
CA ASP A 97 -15.96 -0.48 5.19
C ASP A 97 -14.43 -0.44 5.40
N PRO A 98 -13.93 -0.22 6.63
CA PRO A 98 -12.52 -0.37 6.95
C PRO A 98 -11.88 -1.68 6.45
N GLU A 99 -12.62 -2.78 6.44
CA GLU A 99 -12.13 -4.08 5.94
C GLU A 99 -11.82 -4.05 4.43
N GLU A 100 -12.52 -3.24 3.64
CA GLU A 100 -12.20 -3.09 2.21
C GLU A 100 -10.86 -2.38 1.99
N ILE A 101 -10.52 -1.39 2.82
CA ILE A 101 -9.21 -0.73 2.80
C ILE A 101 -8.10 -1.68 3.24
N ARG A 102 -8.35 -2.47 4.29
CA ARG A 102 -7.43 -3.53 4.73
C ARG A 102 -7.18 -4.53 3.63
N THR A 103 -8.24 -4.94 2.93
CA THR A 103 -8.17 -5.84 1.79
C THR A 103 -7.36 -5.23 0.64
N LEU A 104 -7.58 -3.95 0.30
CA LEU A 104 -6.76 -3.26 -0.70
C LEU A 104 -5.27 -3.28 -0.31
N LEU A 105 -4.94 -2.92 0.94
CA LEU A 105 -3.55 -2.91 1.40
C LEU A 105 -2.94 -4.33 1.40
N PHE A 106 -3.73 -5.35 1.73
CA PHE A 106 -3.32 -6.75 1.65
C PHE A 106 -3.01 -7.17 0.20
N ILE A 107 -3.87 -6.82 -0.76
CA ILE A 107 -3.64 -7.06 -2.19
C ILE A 107 -2.32 -6.41 -2.63
N LEU A 108 -2.08 -5.16 -2.20
CA LEU A 108 -0.86 -4.42 -2.50
C LEU A 108 0.41 -4.98 -1.82
N GLN A 109 0.29 -5.87 -0.84
CA GLN A 109 1.44 -6.58 -0.24
C GLN A 109 1.74 -7.91 -0.93
N MET A 110 0.72 -8.53 -1.53
CA MET A 110 0.89 -9.81 -2.21
C MET A 110 1.88 -9.69 -3.38
N ARG A 111 2.58 -10.77 -3.70
CA ARG A 111 3.41 -10.82 -4.91
C ARG A 111 2.52 -10.68 -6.16
N PRO A 112 2.93 -9.90 -7.18
CA PRO A 112 2.18 -9.74 -8.44
C PRO A 112 1.67 -11.05 -9.03
N GLN A 113 2.54 -12.06 -9.12
CA GLN A 113 2.19 -13.36 -9.70
C GLN A 113 1.04 -14.03 -8.94
N ARG A 114 1.00 -13.87 -7.61
CA ARG A 114 -0.05 -14.45 -6.78
C ARG A 114 -1.39 -13.75 -6.98
N VAL A 115 -1.38 -12.44 -7.19
CA VAL A 115 -2.59 -11.68 -7.51
C VAL A 115 -3.14 -12.13 -8.87
N SER A 116 -2.28 -12.28 -9.88
CA SER A 116 -2.68 -12.80 -11.19
C SER A 116 -3.22 -14.24 -11.11
N GLU A 117 -2.60 -15.12 -10.32
CA GLU A 117 -3.08 -16.49 -10.07
C GLU A 117 -4.48 -16.55 -9.45
N MET A 118 -4.85 -15.54 -8.64
CA MET A 118 -6.16 -15.43 -8.01
C MET A 118 -7.21 -14.75 -8.89
N GLY A 119 -6.89 -14.48 -10.16
CA GLY A 119 -7.81 -13.85 -11.12
C GLY A 119 -7.72 -12.33 -11.18
N GLY A 120 -6.73 -11.72 -10.52
CA GLY A 120 -6.48 -10.29 -10.52
C GLY A 120 -6.86 -9.59 -9.20
N ALA A 121 -6.57 -8.30 -9.10
CA ALA A 121 -6.86 -7.53 -7.88
C ALA A 121 -8.35 -7.31 -7.65
N ALA A 122 -9.14 -7.19 -8.73
CA ALA A 122 -10.58 -6.94 -8.64
C ALA A 122 -11.36 -8.13 -8.05
N THR A 123 -10.89 -9.37 -8.25
CA THR A 123 -11.56 -10.58 -7.75
C THR A 123 -11.37 -10.81 -6.24
N LEU A 124 -10.45 -10.07 -5.63
CA LEU A 124 -10.15 -10.15 -4.20
C LEU A 124 -10.98 -9.17 -3.36
N LEU A 125 -11.72 -8.28 -4.02
CA LEU A 125 -12.62 -7.34 -3.39
C LEU A 125 -14.07 -7.83 -3.54
N PRO A 126 -14.97 -7.50 -2.59
CA PRO A 126 -16.37 -7.84 -2.70
C PRO A 126 -17.01 -7.14 -3.92
N ASP A 127 -17.83 -7.87 -4.69
CA ASP A 127 -18.47 -7.35 -5.92
C ASP A 127 -19.41 -6.15 -5.64
N ASP A 128 -20.06 -6.17 -4.49
CA ASP A 128 -20.95 -5.17 -3.93
C ASP A 128 -20.25 -4.18 -2.98
N GLY A 129 -18.91 -4.21 -2.94
CA GLY A 129 -18.07 -3.29 -2.18
C GLY A 129 -18.13 -1.84 -2.65
N LEU A 130 -17.77 -0.95 -1.74
CA LEU A 130 -17.67 0.50 -1.95
C LEU A 130 -16.26 0.94 -2.39
N LEU A 131 -15.32 0.00 -2.47
CA LEU A 131 -14.01 0.14 -3.10
C LEU A 131 -13.94 -0.72 -4.36
N ARG A 132 -13.59 -0.08 -5.48
CA ARG A 132 -13.44 -0.76 -6.76
C ARG A 132 -12.05 -0.57 -7.33
N VAL A 133 -11.48 -1.65 -7.83
CA VAL A 133 -10.26 -1.60 -8.65
C VAL A 133 -10.64 -1.29 -10.09
N LEU A 134 -9.99 -0.28 -10.66
CA LEU A 134 -10.12 0.07 -12.06
C LEU A 134 -9.12 -0.73 -12.88
N PRO A 135 -9.53 -1.30 -14.03
CA PRO A 135 -8.60 -2.03 -14.88
C PRO A 135 -7.54 -1.07 -15.42
N LYS A 136 -6.30 -1.57 -15.55
CA LYS A 136 -5.25 -0.84 -16.25
C LYS A 136 -5.64 -0.68 -17.72
N VAL A 137 -5.96 0.55 -18.10
CA VAL A 137 -6.10 0.91 -19.51
C VAL A 137 -4.70 1.17 -20.03
N GLU A 138 -4.18 0.25 -20.85
CA GLU A 138 -2.99 0.52 -21.65
C GLU A 138 -3.35 1.65 -22.62
N LEU A 139 -3.00 2.87 -22.26
CA LEU A 139 -2.94 3.96 -23.23
C LEU A 139 -1.91 3.52 -24.29
N PRO A 140 -2.30 3.46 -25.58
CA PRO A 140 -1.34 3.11 -26.62
C PRO A 140 -0.15 4.06 -26.50
N PRO A 141 1.09 3.55 -26.65
CA PRO A 141 2.26 4.42 -26.59
C PRO A 141 2.03 5.58 -27.55
N PRO A 142 2.42 6.83 -27.18
CA PRO A 142 2.27 7.96 -28.07
C PRO A 142 2.89 7.54 -29.40
N ARG A 143 2.08 7.50 -30.46
CA ARG A 143 2.55 7.08 -31.78
C ARG A 143 3.72 8.00 -32.11
N VAL A 144 4.94 7.50 -31.92
CA VAL A 144 6.13 8.14 -32.47
C VAL A 144 5.83 8.14 -33.95
N ALA A 145 5.62 9.33 -34.50
CA ALA A 145 5.47 9.51 -35.93
C ALA A 145 6.62 8.74 -36.56
N THR A 146 6.28 7.71 -37.32
CA THR A 146 7.24 6.85 -38.02
C THR A 146 8.23 7.78 -38.70
N PRO A 147 9.54 7.73 -38.39
CA PRO A 147 10.49 8.51 -39.16
C PRO A 147 10.36 8.00 -40.59
N LEU A 148 9.95 8.90 -41.48
CA LEU A 148 9.90 8.68 -42.91
C LEU A 148 11.30 8.21 -43.30
N ARG A 149 11.41 6.93 -43.66
CA ARG A 149 12.63 6.32 -44.15
C ARG A 149 12.94 6.99 -45.49
N ASP A 150 14.01 7.78 -45.54
CA ASP A 150 14.91 7.85 -46.69
C ASP A 150 16.13 8.69 -46.34
N SER A 151 17.30 8.05 -46.39
CA SER A 151 18.61 8.58 -46.84
C SER A 151 19.71 7.80 -46.14
N ASP A 152 20.42 6.99 -46.93
CA ASP A 152 21.74 6.45 -46.61
C ASP A 152 22.66 7.55 -46.07
N VAL A 153 22.98 7.48 -44.78
CA VAL A 153 24.13 8.17 -44.22
C VAL A 153 24.99 7.08 -43.59
N GLU A 154 25.92 6.54 -44.38
CA GLU A 154 27.10 5.86 -43.84
C GLU A 154 27.85 6.89 -42.99
N LEU A 155 27.73 6.77 -41.68
CA LEU A 155 28.57 7.49 -40.72
C LEU A 155 29.97 6.92 -40.79
N ASP A 156 30.86 7.63 -41.49
CA ASP A 156 32.29 7.37 -41.53
C ASP A 156 32.90 7.65 -40.15
N TRP A 157 33.17 6.57 -39.42
CA TRP A 157 33.65 6.59 -38.03
C TRP A 157 35.09 7.08 -37.88
N GLU A 158 35.90 7.09 -38.94
CA GLU A 158 37.30 7.52 -38.86
C GLU A 158 37.44 9.05 -38.86
N GLN A 159 36.41 9.78 -39.31
CA GLN A 159 36.45 11.24 -39.38
C GLN A 159 36.02 11.94 -38.08
N MET A 160 35.41 11.23 -37.11
CA MET A 160 35.00 11.84 -35.83
C MET A 160 36.10 11.89 -34.77
N PHE A 161 37.20 11.14 -34.92
CA PHE A 161 38.27 11.04 -33.92
C PHE A 161 39.61 11.65 -34.33
N ALA A 162 39.71 12.25 -35.53
CA ALA A 162 40.83 13.11 -35.89
C ALA A 162 40.58 14.52 -35.30
N GLY A 163 41.14 14.76 -34.11
CA GLY A 163 40.86 15.92 -33.24
C GLY A 163 41.16 17.32 -33.79
N PRO A 164 40.95 18.36 -32.96
CA PRO A 164 42.13 18.91 -32.32
C PRO A 164 41.94 19.26 -30.84
N GLU A 165 43.08 19.25 -30.15
CA GLU A 165 43.32 19.65 -28.77
C GLU A 165 42.42 20.81 -28.29
N ARG A 166 41.58 20.54 -27.28
CA ARG A 166 40.95 21.59 -26.48
C ARG A 166 41.27 21.36 -25.00
N SER A 167 42.25 22.14 -24.57
CA SER A 167 42.53 22.64 -23.22
C SER A 167 41.78 21.99 -22.07
N VAL A 168 42.54 21.21 -21.30
CA VAL A 168 42.23 20.79 -19.94
C VAL A 168 42.09 22.04 -19.05
N PRO A 169 40.94 22.32 -18.43
CA PRO A 169 40.92 23.16 -17.26
C PRO A 169 41.53 22.39 -16.09
N GLN A 170 42.57 23.02 -15.56
CA GLN A 170 43.48 22.62 -14.50
C GLN A 170 42.77 22.45 -13.15
N ALA A 171 43.18 21.41 -12.43
CA ALA A 171 43.14 21.23 -10.97
C ALA A 171 41.78 21.32 -10.26
N ILE A 172 41.18 20.15 -10.03
CA ILE A 172 40.39 19.91 -8.81
C ILE A 172 41.42 19.87 -7.67
N PRO A 173 41.34 20.72 -6.63
CA PRO A 173 42.16 20.51 -5.44
C PRO A 173 41.73 19.19 -4.78
N ASP A 174 42.71 18.29 -4.67
CA ASP A 174 42.68 17.01 -3.96
C ASP A 174 42.60 17.27 -2.44
N THR A 175 41.49 17.83 -1.98
CA THR A 175 41.14 17.87 -0.56
C THR A 175 39.90 17.02 -0.36
N PHE A 176 40.10 15.71 -0.53
CA PHE A 176 39.29 14.75 0.21
C PHE A 176 39.61 14.95 1.69
N ASP A 177 38.81 15.77 2.37
CA ASP A 177 38.69 15.66 3.81
C ASP A 177 37.92 14.36 4.07
N PRO A 178 38.54 13.31 4.64
CA PRO A 178 37.79 12.15 5.06
C PRO A 178 36.83 12.62 6.14
N ILE A 179 35.53 12.59 5.84
CA ILE A 179 34.49 12.69 6.86
C ILE A 179 34.86 11.65 7.93
N PRO A 180 35.13 12.05 9.18
CA PRO A 180 35.28 11.07 10.24
C PRO A 180 33.91 10.42 10.38
N TRP A 181 33.76 9.24 9.79
CA TRP A 181 32.82 8.26 10.24
C TRP A 181 33.03 8.18 11.76
N VAL A 182 32.08 8.73 12.51
CA VAL A 182 32.07 8.57 13.95
C VAL A 182 31.87 7.10 14.18
N SER A 183 32.98 6.43 14.42
CA SER A 183 33.08 5.12 15.03
C SER A 183 32.50 5.23 16.44
N ALA A 184 31.17 5.21 16.54
CA ALA A 184 30.50 4.90 17.79
C ALA A 184 30.37 3.38 17.88
N SER A 185 31.50 2.71 18.12
CA SER A 185 31.47 1.49 18.92
C SER A 185 31.44 1.94 20.39
N PRO A 186 30.32 1.83 21.11
CA PRO A 186 30.43 1.69 22.55
C PRO A 186 30.97 0.28 22.80
N ALA A 187 32.29 0.19 22.97
CA ALA A 187 32.88 -0.81 23.85
C ALA A 187 32.44 -0.46 25.28
N GLY A 188 31.18 -0.77 25.58
CA GLY A 188 30.69 -0.90 26.94
C GLY A 188 30.71 -2.39 27.25
N ASP A 189 31.41 -2.75 28.33
CA ASP A 189 31.26 -4.03 29.02
C ASP A 189 29.82 -4.55 28.92
N PRO A 190 29.58 -5.83 28.59
CA PRO A 190 28.24 -6.38 28.71
C PRO A 190 27.83 -6.23 30.18
N ALA A 191 26.89 -5.32 30.44
CA ALA A 191 26.23 -5.25 31.73
C ALA A 191 25.75 -6.67 32.09
N PRO A 192 25.97 -7.15 33.32
CA PRO A 192 25.49 -8.46 33.72
C PRO A 192 23.99 -8.53 33.44
N LEU A 193 23.59 -9.58 32.73
CA LEU A 193 22.18 -9.88 32.49
C LEU A 193 21.42 -9.73 33.81
N PRO A 194 20.26 -9.06 33.83
CA PRO A 194 19.39 -9.13 35.00
C PRO A 194 19.17 -10.62 35.30
N PRO A 195 19.15 -11.03 36.59
CA PRO A 195 18.88 -12.42 36.92
C PRO A 195 17.59 -12.81 36.20
N THR A 196 17.67 -13.87 35.40
CA THR A 196 16.50 -14.56 34.88
C THR A 196 15.69 -14.96 36.11
N VAL A 197 14.75 -14.12 36.50
CA VAL A 197 13.66 -14.56 37.37
C VAL A 197 12.95 -15.58 36.50
N PRO A 198 12.92 -16.87 36.87
CA PRO A 198 12.01 -17.78 36.20
C PRO A 198 10.63 -17.16 36.41
N LEU A 199 10.04 -16.68 35.32
CA LEU A 199 8.59 -16.56 35.23
C LEU A 199 8.11 -17.98 35.43
N ALA A 200 7.81 -18.30 36.69
CA ALA A 200 6.98 -19.42 37.05
C ALA A 200 5.64 -19.13 36.36
N PHE A 201 5.52 -19.59 35.11
CA PHE A 201 4.22 -19.93 34.58
C PHE A 201 3.61 -20.87 35.63
N PRO A 202 2.42 -20.58 36.16
CA PRO A 202 1.70 -21.62 36.86
C PRO A 202 1.54 -22.76 35.85
N GLU A 203 2.27 -23.84 36.09
CA GLU A 203 2.07 -25.09 35.38
C GLU A 203 0.58 -25.41 35.52
N PRO A 204 -0.19 -25.48 34.41
CA PRO A 204 -1.58 -25.89 34.53
C PRO A 204 -1.57 -27.27 35.17
N ALA A 205 -2.28 -27.42 36.29
CA ALA A 205 -2.34 -28.66 37.04
C ALA A 205 -2.63 -29.81 36.05
N PRO A 206 -1.89 -30.93 36.13
CA PRO A 206 -2.18 -32.06 35.27
C PRO A 206 -3.62 -32.49 35.52
N LEU A 207 -4.45 -32.39 34.47
CA LEU A 207 -5.84 -32.83 34.50
C LEU A 207 -5.86 -34.28 35.02
N THR A 208 -6.64 -34.50 36.06
CA THR A 208 -6.74 -35.82 36.66
C THR A 208 -7.37 -36.78 35.65
N PRO A 209 -7.05 -38.09 35.68
CA PRO A 209 -7.69 -39.08 34.80
C PRO A 209 -9.22 -39.09 34.91
N GLU A 210 -9.78 -38.59 36.02
CA GLU A 210 -11.22 -38.39 36.20
C GLU A 210 -11.80 -37.22 35.38
N GLU A 211 -11.05 -36.14 35.16
CA GLU A 211 -11.48 -34.99 34.34
C GLU A 211 -11.44 -35.30 32.84
N LEU A 212 -10.49 -36.14 32.40
CA LEU A 212 -10.44 -36.59 31.00
C LEU A 212 -11.59 -37.56 30.66
N ALA A 213 -12.15 -38.25 31.66
CA ALA A 213 -13.22 -39.24 31.49
C ALA A 213 -14.63 -38.62 31.52
N ARG A 214 -14.79 -37.42 32.09
CA ARG A 214 -16.03 -36.65 32.04
C ARG A 214 -15.84 -35.53 31.03
N GLY A 215 -16.24 -35.73 29.77
CA GLY A 215 -16.16 -34.73 28.70
C GLY A 215 -16.86 -33.40 29.03
N GLN A 216 -16.25 -32.59 29.89
CA GLN A 216 -16.64 -31.25 30.26
C GLN A 216 -15.96 -30.29 29.30
N VAL A 217 -16.68 -30.01 28.22
CA VAL A 217 -16.53 -28.76 27.50
C VAL A 217 -16.95 -27.65 28.47
N PRO A 218 -16.17 -26.57 28.68
CA PRO A 218 -16.64 -25.44 29.46
C PRO A 218 -17.87 -24.84 28.79
N HIS A 219 -19.02 -24.96 29.47
CA HIS A 219 -20.30 -24.34 29.11
C HIS A 219 -20.33 -22.92 29.68
N GLU A 220 -19.86 -21.94 28.91
CA GLU A 220 -20.13 -20.50 29.02
C GLU A 220 -19.89 -19.95 27.58
N VAL A 221 -20.81 -19.36 26.81
CA VAL A 221 -22.10 -18.71 27.02
C VAL A 221 -22.91 -18.94 25.73
N GLU A 222 -24.06 -19.65 25.81
CA GLU A 222 -25.11 -19.55 24.80
C GLU A 222 -25.85 -18.23 25.06
N GLU A 223 -25.53 -17.18 24.31
CA GLU A 223 -26.43 -16.04 24.17
C GLU A 223 -27.32 -16.29 22.95
N LEU A 224 -28.61 -16.21 23.25
CA LEU A 224 -29.76 -16.55 22.44
C LEU A 224 -29.79 -15.71 21.15
N VAL A 225 -29.71 -16.38 20.01
CA VAL A 225 -30.16 -15.83 18.73
C VAL A 225 -31.69 -15.81 18.74
N GLU A 226 -32.30 -14.65 19.04
CA GLU A 226 -33.67 -14.38 18.63
C GLU A 226 -33.67 -14.01 17.14
N LEU A 227 -34.13 -14.95 16.32
CA LEU A 227 -34.57 -14.74 14.94
C LEU A 227 -35.85 -13.90 14.95
N PRO A 228 -35.94 -12.76 14.25
CA PRO A 228 -37.25 -12.21 13.87
C PRO A 228 -37.82 -13.02 12.71
N ASP A 229 -38.79 -13.86 13.04
CA ASP A 229 -39.67 -14.57 12.13
C ASP A 229 -40.69 -13.61 11.50
N GLU A 230 -40.85 -13.74 10.19
CA GLU A 230 -42.10 -13.59 9.44
C GLU A 230 -42.77 -12.21 9.22
N ALA A 231 -42.60 -11.76 7.97
CA ALA A 231 -43.56 -11.08 7.10
C ALA A 231 -44.97 -10.77 7.66
N ALA A 232 -45.25 -9.49 7.90
CA ALA A 232 -46.62 -8.97 7.90
C ALA A 232 -47.01 -8.52 6.48
N PRO A 233 -48.11 -9.02 5.88
CA PRO A 233 -48.61 -8.50 4.61
C PRO A 233 -49.30 -7.13 4.81
N VAL A 234 -48.85 -6.15 4.02
CA VAL A 234 -49.43 -4.80 3.91
C VAL A 234 -50.87 -4.91 3.35
N PRO A 235 -51.89 -4.31 3.98
CA PRO A 235 -53.24 -4.28 3.41
C PRO A 235 -53.31 -3.33 2.20
N PRO A 236 -54.10 -3.66 1.17
CA PRO A 236 -54.24 -2.78 0.00
C PRO A 236 -55.00 -1.49 0.34
N PRO A 237 -54.75 -0.39 -0.39
CA PRO A 237 -55.48 0.86 -0.22
C PRO A 237 -56.95 0.67 -0.59
N ARG A 238 -57.86 1.15 0.27
CA ARG A 238 -59.30 1.17 -0.03
C ARG A 238 -59.61 2.29 -1.04
N PRO A 239 -60.58 2.07 -1.95
CA PRO A 239 -61.06 3.07 -2.91
C PRO A 239 -61.83 4.21 -2.26
#